data_AF-A0A093IN00-F1
#
_entry.id   AF-A0A093IN00-F1
#
_cell.length_a   1.000
_cell.length_b   1.000
_cell.length_c   1.000
_cell.angle_alpha   90.00
_cell.angle_beta   90.00
_cell.angle_gamma   90.00
#
_symmetry.space_group_name_H-M   'P 1'
#
loop_
_entity.id
_entity.type
_entity.pdbx_description
1 polymer ?
#
loop_
_entity_poly.entity_id
_entity_poly.type
_entity_poly.pdbx_seq_one_letter_code
_entity_poly.pdbx_strand_id
1 'polypeptide(L)'
;LCSLKAALAFPNSSPLLNPSWGNGDRLMHLYTDTERSSFHLQINADGYVDGVPHQTIYSALRIKSEGAGSVIITGVKSGRYLCMDRRGNIFGSHYFSQEDCVFNHRTLENGYDVYQSPKHHFLVSLGRVKQVFFPGMNPPPYSQFLSRRNEIPLFRFNTPEPHRNTRSADMDPMDPHQILVPQRKISMVGSQLQQQADFSHVPREPMRINQNDVVNPDDPHAMMDARRYPSPRFYITR
;
A
#
# COMPACT_ATOMS: atom_id res chain seq x y z
N LEU A 1 0.01 -1.06 -58.02
CA LEU A 1 0.85 -0.12 -57.23
C LEU A 1 0.20 0.03 -55.85
N CYS A 2 0.69 -0.69 -54.84
CA CYS A 2 0.20 -0.60 -53.47
C CYS A 2 0.60 0.76 -52.87
N SER A 3 -0.39 1.54 -52.44
CA SER A 3 -0.18 2.77 -51.69
C SER A 3 0.19 2.40 -50.24
N LEU A 4 1.46 2.63 -49.86
CA LEU A 4 1.89 2.59 -48.48
C LEU A 4 1.30 3.80 -47.75
N LYS A 5 0.20 3.59 -47.02
CA LYS A 5 -0.28 4.58 -46.05
C LYS A 5 0.64 4.55 -44.84
N ALA A 6 1.44 5.60 -44.66
CA ALA A 6 2.19 5.81 -43.43
C ALA A 6 1.19 6.03 -42.28
N ALA A 7 1.16 5.11 -41.31
CA ALA A 7 0.46 5.33 -40.06
C ALA A 7 1.33 6.26 -39.19
N LEU A 8 1.01 7.55 -39.19
CA LEU A 8 1.57 8.47 -38.19
C LEU A 8 0.89 8.17 -36.86
N ALA A 9 1.66 7.67 -35.90
CA ALA A 9 1.21 7.57 -34.52
C ALA A 9 0.85 8.97 -34.01
N PHE A 10 -0.28 9.09 -33.31
CA PHE A 10 -0.65 10.34 -32.65
C PHE A 10 0.48 10.79 -31.72
N PRO A 11 0.73 12.11 -31.58
CA PRO A 11 1.76 12.61 -30.69
C PRO A 11 1.43 12.18 -29.26
N ASN A 12 2.15 11.17 -28.77
CA ASN A 12 2.10 10.78 -27.37
C ASN A 12 2.77 11.90 -26.59
N SER A 13 1.97 12.70 -25.87
CA SER A 13 2.54 13.67 -24.93
C SER A 13 3.38 12.87 -23.95
N SER A 14 4.70 12.98 -24.08
CA SER A 14 5.61 12.24 -23.21
C SER A 14 5.23 12.58 -21.77
N PRO A 15 5.17 11.60 -20.85
CA PRO A 15 4.79 11.84 -19.46
C PRO A 15 5.73 12.84 -18.74
N LEU A 16 6.86 13.18 -19.37
CA LEU A 16 7.81 14.21 -18.95
C LEU A 16 7.38 15.65 -19.29
N LEU A 17 6.42 15.85 -20.20
CA LEU A 17 6.14 17.15 -20.83
C LEU A 17 4.83 17.81 -20.37
N ASN A 18 3.91 17.09 -19.71
CA ASN A 18 2.66 17.68 -19.24
C ASN A 18 2.33 17.24 -17.79
N PRO A 19 2.66 18.07 -16.78
CA PRO A 19 2.53 17.70 -15.37
C PRO A 19 1.08 17.71 -14.86
N SER A 20 0.13 18.34 -15.56
CA SER A 20 -1.10 18.84 -14.94
C SER A 20 -2.09 17.75 -14.49
N TRP A 21 -2.25 16.65 -15.23
CA TRP A 21 -3.20 15.57 -14.87
C TRP A 21 -2.96 14.35 -15.77
N GLY A 22 -2.94 13.12 -15.23
CA GLY A 22 -2.97 11.88 -16.06
C GLY A 22 -1.79 10.92 -15.97
N ASN A 23 -0.68 11.25 -15.29
CA ASN A 23 0.33 10.26 -14.94
C ASN A 23 -0.03 9.61 -13.60
N GLY A 24 -0.61 8.40 -13.64
CA GLY A 24 -1.08 7.67 -12.46
C GLY A 24 -0.03 7.33 -11.39
N ASP A 25 1.24 7.65 -11.65
CA ASP A 25 2.38 7.40 -10.75
C ASP A 25 3.03 8.69 -10.21
N ARG A 26 2.42 9.87 -10.44
CA ARG A 26 2.96 11.14 -9.94
C ARG A 26 2.62 11.33 -8.46
N LEU A 27 3.66 11.58 -7.65
CA LEU A 27 3.52 11.97 -6.25
C LEU A 27 3.31 13.48 -6.12
N MET A 28 2.32 13.86 -5.32
CA MET A 28 1.94 15.24 -5.06
C MET A 28 1.74 15.46 -3.55
N HIS A 29 1.71 16.72 -3.12
CA HIS A 29 1.37 17.10 -1.76
C HIS A 29 0.20 18.08 -1.81
N LEU A 30 -0.87 17.78 -1.06
CA LEU A 30 -2.02 18.68 -0.94
C LEU A 30 -1.70 19.76 0.09
N TYR A 31 -1.38 20.95 -0.40
CA TYR A 31 -1.06 22.13 0.41
C TYR A 31 -2.32 22.94 0.68
N THR A 32 -2.53 23.37 1.92
CA THR A 32 -3.62 24.27 2.29
C THR A 32 -3.05 25.41 3.12
N ASP A 33 -3.58 26.60 2.93
CA ASP A 33 -3.20 27.78 3.67
C ASP A 33 -4.40 28.55 4.19
N THR A 34 -4.13 29.33 5.22
CA THR A 34 -5.04 30.30 5.82
C THR A 34 -4.19 31.51 6.19
N GLU A 35 -4.82 32.60 6.63
CA GLU A 35 -4.11 33.80 7.10
C GLU A 35 -3.13 33.54 8.26
N ARG A 36 -3.32 32.44 9.00
CA ARG A 36 -2.52 32.15 10.21
C ARG A 36 -1.42 31.12 9.99
N SER A 37 -1.65 30.16 9.11
CA SER A 37 -0.74 29.02 8.93
C SER A 37 -1.05 28.25 7.67
N SER A 38 -0.04 27.52 7.18
CA SER A 38 -0.13 26.63 6.04
C SER A 38 0.46 25.26 6.32
N PHE A 39 -0.13 24.25 5.70
CA PHE A 39 0.17 22.84 5.96
C PHE A 39 0.04 22.00 4.69
N HIS A 40 0.72 20.86 4.68
CA HIS A 40 0.49 19.77 3.74
C HIS A 40 -0.26 18.66 4.47
N LEU A 41 -1.28 18.09 3.83
CA LEU A 41 -2.01 16.95 4.37
C LEU A 41 -1.06 15.74 4.49
N GLN A 42 -1.00 15.16 5.69
CA GLN A 42 -0.16 14.01 6.00
C GLN A 42 -1.01 12.83 6.48
N ILE A 43 -0.74 11.63 5.95
CA ILE A 43 -1.36 10.38 6.39
C ILE A 43 -0.30 9.53 7.07
N ASN A 44 -0.34 9.50 8.40
CA ASN A 44 0.65 8.83 9.24
C ASN A 44 0.56 7.29 9.14
N ALA A 45 1.60 6.60 9.61
CA ALA A 45 1.68 5.14 9.59
C ALA A 45 0.57 4.47 10.42
N ASP A 46 0.12 5.12 11.49
CA ASP A 46 -0.98 4.68 12.37
C ASP A 46 -2.37 4.97 11.78
N GLY A 47 -2.46 5.76 10.71
CA GLY A 47 -3.70 6.18 10.08
C GLY A 47 -4.25 7.52 10.58
N TYR A 48 -3.55 8.20 11.49
CA TYR A 48 -3.91 9.56 11.87
C TYR A 48 -3.62 10.53 10.71
N VAL A 49 -4.49 11.53 10.53
CA VAL A 49 -4.36 12.54 9.47
C VAL A 49 -4.21 13.92 10.08
N ASP A 50 -3.12 14.59 9.73
CA ASP A 50 -2.75 15.91 10.24
C ASP A 50 -2.10 16.79 9.17
N GLY A 51 -1.65 17.98 9.59
CA GLY A 51 -1.02 18.98 8.74
C GLY A 51 0.44 19.22 9.14
N VAL A 52 1.34 19.19 8.16
CA VAL A 52 2.77 19.48 8.36
C VAL A 52 3.23 20.69 7.54
N PRO A 53 4.09 21.58 8.08
CA PRO A 53 4.47 22.82 7.39
C PRO A 53 5.31 22.59 6.12
N HIS A 54 6.02 21.46 6.03
CA HIS A 54 6.89 21.12 4.91
C HIS A 54 6.53 19.75 4.32
N GLN A 55 6.97 19.48 3.10
CA GLN A 55 6.80 18.18 2.47
C GLN A 55 7.54 17.10 3.28
N THR A 56 6.86 15.99 3.54
CA THR A 56 7.41 14.80 4.21
C THR A 56 7.10 13.58 3.36
N ILE A 57 7.78 12.45 3.63
CA ILE A 57 7.45 11.19 2.98
C ILE A 57 6.00 10.73 3.26
N TYR A 58 5.41 11.13 4.39
CA TYR A 58 4.04 10.79 4.78
C TYR A 58 2.99 11.75 4.22
N SER A 59 3.37 12.97 3.80
CA SER A 59 2.48 13.89 3.07
C SER A 59 2.53 13.73 1.56
N ALA A 60 3.33 12.78 1.06
CA ALA A 60 3.34 12.40 -0.34
C ALA A 60 2.13 11.52 -0.66
N LEU A 61 1.27 12.04 -1.52
CA LEU A 61 0.00 11.45 -1.88
C LEU A 61 0.01 11.08 -3.37
N ARG A 62 -0.66 9.97 -3.67
CA ARG A 62 -1.05 9.60 -5.03
C ARG A 62 -2.54 9.83 -5.17
N ILE A 63 -2.92 10.64 -6.15
CA ILE A 63 -4.32 10.95 -6.46
C ILE A 63 -4.66 10.26 -7.78
N LYS A 64 -5.58 9.30 -7.72
CA LYS A 64 -6.02 8.53 -8.89
C LYS A 64 -7.46 8.92 -9.20
N SER A 65 -7.74 9.23 -10.46
CA SER A 65 -9.13 9.40 -10.92
C SER A 65 -9.82 8.04 -10.98
N GLU A 66 -11.03 7.99 -10.45
CA GLU A 66 -11.89 6.80 -10.45
C GLU A 66 -13.02 6.89 -11.51
N GLY A 67 -13.41 8.10 -11.86
CA GLY A 67 -14.52 8.36 -12.79
C GLY A 67 -14.92 9.83 -12.74
N ALA A 68 -16.11 10.16 -13.23
CA ALA A 68 -16.79 11.48 -13.34
C ALA A 68 -16.41 12.60 -12.32
N GLY A 69 -15.16 13.07 -12.33
CA GLY A 69 -14.64 14.01 -11.33
C GLY A 69 -14.41 13.41 -9.95
N SER A 70 -14.47 12.08 -9.79
CA SER A 70 -14.20 11.40 -8.51
C SER A 70 -12.76 10.89 -8.46
N VAL A 71 -12.17 10.96 -7.27
CA VAL A 71 -10.77 10.63 -7.01
C VAL A 71 -10.61 9.78 -5.76
N ILE A 72 -9.54 8.98 -5.77
CA ILE A 72 -9.02 8.23 -4.62
C ILE A 72 -7.67 8.85 -4.25
N ILE A 73 -7.52 9.19 -2.97
CA ILE A 73 -6.30 9.78 -2.42
C ILE A 73 -5.60 8.73 -1.56
N THR A 74 -4.34 8.43 -1.85
CA THR A 74 -3.56 7.39 -1.15
C THR A 74 -2.26 7.96 -0.60
N GLY A 75 -1.98 7.76 0.68
CA GLY A 75 -0.68 8.04 1.29
C GLY A 75 0.33 6.99 0.86
N VAL A 76 1.36 7.39 0.13
CA VAL A 76 2.29 6.43 -0.51
C VAL A 76 3.19 5.76 0.52
N LYS A 77 3.70 6.51 1.49
CA LYS A 77 4.55 5.94 2.55
C LYS A 77 3.76 5.08 3.53
N SER A 78 2.56 5.50 3.91
CA SER A 78 1.72 4.75 4.86
C SER A 78 0.96 3.59 4.21
N GLY A 79 0.80 3.57 2.88
CA GLY A 79 0.01 2.55 2.19
C GLY A 79 -1.47 2.59 2.57
N ARG A 80 -1.99 3.78 2.91
CA ARG A 80 -3.35 4.00 3.40
C ARG A 80 -4.14 4.90 2.46
N TYR A 81 -5.40 4.57 2.26
CA TYR A 81 -6.39 5.42 1.58
C TYR A 81 -6.86 6.50 2.55
N LEU A 82 -7.01 7.73 2.07
CA LEU A 82 -7.74 8.76 2.79
C LEU A 82 -9.23 8.41 2.74
N CYS A 83 -9.86 8.31 3.90
CA CYS A 83 -11.28 8.02 4.02
C CYS A 83 -11.94 9.01 4.99
N MET A 84 -13.26 9.09 4.95
CA MET A 84 -14.05 10.00 5.75
C MET A 84 -15.19 9.29 6.47
N ASP A 85 -15.36 9.58 7.76
CA ASP A 85 -16.46 9.05 8.56
C ASP A 85 -17.75 9.87 8.39
N ARG A 86 -18.85 9.37 8.98
CA ARG A 86 -20.17 10.04 8.97
C ARG A 86 -20.19 11.41 9.65
N ARG A 87 -19.15 11.76 10.42
CA ARG A 87 -19.00 13.04 11.13
C ARG A 87 -18.11 14.01 10.36
N GLY A 88 -17.59 13.62 9.18
CA GLY A 88 -16.67 14.41 8.37
C GLY A 88 -15.22 14.35 8.85
N ASN A 89 -14.86 13.45 9.77
CA ASN A 89 -13.47 13.25 10.16
C ASN A 89 -12.76 12.43 9.09
N ILE A 90 -11.54 12.87 8.75
CA ILE A 90 -10.69 12.18 7.79
C ILE A 90 -9.68 11.31 8.52
N PHE A 91 -9.42 10.13 7.99
CA PHE A 91 -8.50 9.14 8.55
C PHE A 91 -7.88 8.27 7.45
N GLY A 92 -6.77 7.60 7.77
CA GLY A 92 -6.08 6.68 6.86
C GLY A 92 -6.47 5.22 7.09
N SER A 93 -7.06 4.57 6.10
CA SER A 93 -7.44 3.14 6.14
C SER A 93 -6.59 2.29 5.20
N HIS A 94 -6.20 1.08 5.61
CA HIS A 94 -5.64 0.08 4.69
C HIS A 94 -6.71 -0.59 3.82
N TYR A 95 -7.95 -0.62 4.32
CA TYR A 95 -9.08 -1.21 3.61
C TYR A 95 -9.82 -0.15 2.83
N PHE A 96 -9.94 -0.38 1.52
CA PHE A 96 -10.66 0.52 0.63
C PHE A 96 -12.18 0.34 0.80
N SER A 97 -12.88 1.46 0.96
CA SER A 97 -14.35 1.55 0.95
C SER A 97 -14.76 2.57 -0.10
N GLN A 98 -15.57 2.13 -1.08
CA GLN A 98 -16.08 2.99 -2.14
C GLN A 98 -16.84 4.21 -1.57
N GLU A 99 -17.58 4.00 -0.48
CA GLU A 99 -18.48 4.99 0.08
C GLU A 99 -17.76 6.06 0.90
N ASP A 100 -16.62 5.70 1.49
CA ASP A 100 -15.93 6.55 2.47
C ASP A 100 -14.57 7.05 1.97
N CYS A 101 -13.93 6.39 0.99
CA CYS A 101 -12.57 6.68 0.52
C CYS A 101 -12.52 7.31 -0.90
N VAL A 102 -13.68 7.60 -1.47
CA VAL A 102 -13.85 8.28 -2.76
C VAL A 102 -14.36 9.69 -2.52
N PHE A 103 -13.76 10.66 -3.21
CA PHE A 103 -14.13 12.06 -3.11
C PHE A 103 -14.42 12.66 -4.48
N ASN A 104 -15.44 13.50 -4.56
CA ASN A 104 -15.65 14.36 -5.71
C ASN A 104 -14.67 15.52 -5.66
N HIS A 105 -13.81 15.60 -6.66
CA HIS A 105 -12.86 16.68 -6.87
C HIS A 105 -13.52 17.80 -7.69
N ARG A 106 -13.33 19.04 -7.25
CA ARG A 106 -13.73 20.23 -7.99
C ARG A 106 -12.69 21.32 -7.82
N THR A 107 -12.37 22.02 -8.90
CA THR A 107 -11.56 23.23 -8.85
C THR A 107 -12.48 24.44 -8.72
N LEU A 108 -12.23 25.28 -7.71
CA LEU A 108 -12.96 26.51 -7.46
C LEU A 108 -12.48 27.64 -8.40
N GLU A 109 -13.24 28.73 -8.47
CA GLU A 109 -12.93 29.89 -9.31
C GLU A 109 -11.58 30.55 -8.97
N ASN A 110 -11.15 30.43 -7.71
CA ASN A 110 -9.85 30.94 -7.26
C ASN A 110 -8.66 29.99 -7.58
N GLY A 111 -8.91 28.87 -8.28
CA GLY A 111 -7.89 27.91 -8.69
C GLY A 111 -7.52 26.87 -7.63
N TYR A 112 -8.15 26.87 -6.46
CA TYR A 112 -7.95 25.85 -5.44
C TYR A 112 -8.88 24.65 -5.65
N ASP A 113 -8.39 23.47 -5.28
CA ASP A 113 -9.14 22.22 -5.33
C ASP A 113 -9.87 21.97 -4.00
N VAL A 114 -11.10 21.45 -4.10
CA VAL A 114 -11.85 20.91 -2.97
C VAL A 114 -12.20 19.46 -3.23
N TYR A 115 -12.23 18.67 -2.15
CA TYR A 115 -12.56 17.25 -2.20
C TYR A 115 -13.74 16.98 -1.28
N GLN A 116 -14.86 16.52 -1.83
CA GLN A 116 -16.11 16.33 -1.09
C GLN A 116 -16.49 14.85 -1.03
N SER A 117 -16.89 14.36 0.14
CA SER A 117 -17.51 13.03 0.23
C SER A 117 -18.88 13.05 -0.47
N PRO A 118 -19.14 12.17 -1.47
CA PRO A 118 -20.44 12.10 -2.12
C PRO A 118 -21.56 11.65 -1.17
N LYS A 119 -21.22 10.84 -0.17
CA LYS A 119 -22.15 10.27 0.81
C LYS A 119 -22.41 11.19 2.00
N HIS A 120 -21.35 11.77 2.56
CA HIS A 120 -21.45 12.56 3.81
C HIS A 120 -21.54 14.07 3.57
N HIS A 121 -21.31 14.53 2.33
CA HIS A 121 -21.37 15.94 1.90
C HIS A 121 -20.42 16.91 2.64
N PHE A 122 -19.52 16.41 3.48
CA PHE A 122 -18.43 17.19 4.07
C PHE A 122 -17.25 17.33 3.09
N LEU A 123 -16.54 18.45 3.20
CA LEU A 123 -15.24 18.62 2.55
C LEU A 123 -14.13 17.97 3.39
N VAL A 124 -13.13 17.42 2.70
CA VAL A 124 -11.83 17.11 3.29
C VAL A 124 -11.27 18.40 3.88
N SER A 125 -10.91 18.39 5.15
CA SER A 125 -10.36 19.55 5.85
C SER A 125 -9.46 19.11 6.99
N LEU A 126 -8.35 19.81 7.18
CA LEU A 126 -7.49 19.66 8.37
C LEU A 126 -8.05 20.44 9.59
N GLY A 127 -9.06 21.28 9.38
CA GLY A 127 -9.72 22.04 10.44
C GLY A 127 -10.54 21.14 11.37
N ARG A 128 -10.71 21.59 12.62
CA ARG A 128 -11.52 20.88 13.64
C ARG A 128 -13.02 20.95 13.34
N VAL A 129 -13.47 22.05 12.75
CA VAL A 129 -14.88 22.27 12.43
C VAL A 129 -15.21 21.57 11.12
N LYS A 130 -16.15 20.64 11.17
CA LYS A 130 -16.69 19.96 9.98
C LYS A 130 -18.06 20.54 9.68
N GLN A 131 -18.24 21.02 8.45
CA GLN A 131 -19.49 21.59 7.99
C GLN A 131 -19.89 20.96 6.65
N VAL A 132 -21.17 20.67 6.51
CA VAL A 132 -21.73 20.21 5.24
C VAL A 132 -21.58 21.31 4.21
N PHE A 133 -21.09 20.96 3.03
CA PHE A 133 -20.81 21.91 1.97
C PHE A 133 -21.83 21.77 0.84
N PHE A 134 -22.47 22.89 0.49
CA PHE A 134 -23.37 22.98 -0.64
C PHE A 134 -22.80 23.92 -1.71
N PRO A 135 -23.13 23.71 -2.99
CA PRO A 135 -22.73 24.63 -4.06
C PRO A 135 -23.12 26.09 -3.74
N GLY A 136 -22.18 27.02 -3.94
CA GLY A 136 -22.39 28.45 -3.65
C GLY A 136 -22.04 28.89 -2.22
N MET A 137 -21.73 27.96 -1.31
CA MET A 137 -21.17 28.32 -0.01
C MET A 137 -19.66 28.55 -0.10
N ASN A 138 -19.13 29.39 0.79
CA ASN A 138 -17.69 29.47 0.98
C ASN A 138 -17.18 28.23 1.73
N PRO A 139 -16.09 27.60 1.25
CA PRO A 139 -15.51 26.45 1.92
C PRO A 139 -14.91 26.85 3.28
N PRO A 140 -14.99 26.00 4.32
CA PRO A 140 -14.41 26.28 5.63
C PRO A 140 -12.87 26.36 5.56
N PRO A 141 -12.21 26.93 6.59
CA PRO A 141 -10.75 26.95 6.66
C PRO A 141 -10.13 25.56 6.49
N TYR A 142 -8.93 25.52 5.90
CA TYR A 142 -8.16 24.29 5.65
C TYR A 142 -8.84 23.22 4.78
N SER A 143 -9.85 23.59 3.98
CA SER A 143 -10.56 22.67 3.07
C SER A 143 -10.29 22.92 1.59
N GLN A 144 -9.61 24.02 1.28
CA GLN A 144 -9.12 24.37 -0.05
C GLN A 144 -7.67 23.93 -0.17
N PHE A 145 -7.33 23.21 -1.24
CA PHE A 145 -6.01 22.64 -1.45
C PHE A 145 -5.40 23.05 -2.77
N LEU A 146 -4.09 23.25 -2.77
CA LEU A 146 -3.26 23.41 -3.94
C LEU A 146 -2.39 22.16 -4.10
N SER A 147 -2.48 21.52 -5.27
CA SER A 147 -1.69 20.34 -5.59
C SER A 147 -0.22 20.72 -5.89
N ARG A 148 0.69 20.49 -4.95
CA ARG A 148 2.13 20.78 -5.11
C ARG A 148 2.89 19.55 -5.59
N ARG A 149 3.89 19.74 -6.45
CA ARG A 149 4.78 18.67 -6.93
C ARG A 149 5.64 18.12 -5.79
N ASN A 150 5.89 16.81 -5.79
CA ASN A 150 6.86 16.20 -4.89
C ASN A 150 8.29 16.65 -5.21
N GLU A 151 8.99 17.15 -4.19
CA GLU A 151 10.39 17.56 -4.25
C GLU A 151 11.31 16.59 -3.49
N ILE A 152 10.72 15.60 -2.80
CA ILE A 152 11.46 14.60 -2.02
C ILE A 152 12.01 13.52 -2.94
N PRO A 153 13.32 13.23 -2.91
CA PRO A 153 13.89 12.13 -3.69
C PRO A 153 13.29 10.77 -3.32
N LEU A 154 13.02 9.94 -4.33
CA LEU A 154 12.33 8.65 -4.16
C LEU A 154 13.04 7.67 -3.22
N PHE A 155 14.36 7.73 -3.10
CA PHE A 155 15.11 6.84 -2.19
C PHE A 155 14.73 7.04 -0.71
N ARG A 156 14.28 8.24 -0.30
CA ARG A 156 13.90 8.51 1.10
C ARG A 156 12.63 7.78 1.54
N PHE A 157 11.83 7.29 0.59
CA PHE A 157 10.58 6.60 0.89
C PHE A 157 10.81 5.18 1.43
N ASN A 158 11.91 4.53 1.03
CA ASN A 158 12.21 3.15 1.38
C ASN A 158 13.31 3.01 2.43
N THR A 159 14.08 4.07 2.69
CA THR A 159 15.12 4.05 3.74
C THR A 159 14.46 3.87 5.11
N PRO A 160 14.80 2.80 5.86
CA PRO A 160 14.39 2.68 7.25
C PRO A 160 14.91 3.89 8.03
N GLU A 161 14.10 4.46 8.91
CA GLU A 161 14.63 5.43 9.85
C GLU A 161 15.71 4.75 10.69
N PRO A 162 16.89 5.38 10.86
CA PRO A 162 17.94 4.80 11.68
C PRO A 162 17.41 4.66 13.11
N HIS A 163 17.03 3.44 13.49
CA HIS A 163 16.66 3.12 14.85
C HIS A 163 17.90 3.29 15.71
N ARG A 164 18.02 4.46 16.34
CA ARG A 164 18.96 4.70 17.45
C ARG A 164 18.42 4.00 18.69
N ASN A 165 18.29 2.67 18.62
CA ASN A 165 18.39 1.88 19.83
C ASN A 165 19.76 2.20 20.39
N THR A 166 19.84 2.47 21.68
CA THR A 166 21.06 2.75 22.44
C THR A 166 22.07 1.61 22.28
N ARG A 167 22.74 1.58 21.14
CA ARG A 167 23.84 0.66 20.83
C ARG A 167 25.02 0.91 21.77
N SER A 168 24.97 2.02 22.51
CA SER A 168 25.97 2.49 23.46
C SER A 168 25.76 2.03 24.91
N ALA A 169 24.64 1.37 25.26
CA ALA A 169 24.38 0.97 26.65
C ALA A 169 25.12 -0.33 27.05
N ASP A 170 25.39 -1.22 26.08
CA ASP A 170 26.15 -2.47 26.25
C ASP A 170 27.55 -2.38 25.59
N MET A 171 28.19 -1.21 25.63
CA MET A 171 29.58 -1.08 25.15
C MET A 171 30.53 -1.53 26.26
N ASP A 172 31.15 -2.69 26.08
CA ASP A 172 32.26 -3.12 26.93
C ASP A 172 33.41 -2.08 26.80
N PRO A 173 33.82 -1.40 27.88
CA PRO A 173 34.91 -0.44 27.86
C PRO A 173 36.25 -1.05 27.37
N MET A 174 36.39 -2.38 27.47
CA MET A 174 37.57 -3.11 27.04
C MET A 174 37.56 -3.48 25.56
N ASP A 175 36.41 -3.39 24.88
CA ASP A 175 36.28 -3.61 23.44
C ASP A 175 35.26 -2.66 22.80
N PRO A 176 35.57 -1.36 22.74
CA PRO A 176 34.67 -0.34 22.20
C PRO A 176 34.35 -0.52 20.71
N HIS A 177 35.08 -1.39 20.02
CA HIS A 177 34.91 -1.70 18.61
C HIS A 177 34.31 -3.09 18.34
N GLN A 178 34.00 -3.86 19.38
CA GLN A 178 33.46 -5.22 19.28
C GLN A 178 34.33 -6.16 18.40
N ILE A 179 35.65 -5.95 18.38
CA ILE A 179 36.60 -6.72 17.57
C ILE A 179 36.79 -8.13 18.14
N LEU A 180 36.60 -8.28 19.45
CA LEU A 180 36.81 -9.51 20.20
C LEU A 180 35.58 -10.42 20.24
N VAL A 181 34.43 -9.98 19.72
CA VAL A 181 33.21 -10.81 19.68
C VAL A 181 33.46 -12.01 18.77
N PRO A 182 33.52 -13.25 19.29
CA PRO A 182 33.74 -14.42 18.46
C PRO A 182 32.54 -14.58 17.53
N GLN A 183 32.78 -14.71 16.22
CA GLN A 183 31.73 -15.14 15.29
C GLN A 183 31.13 -16.44 15.84
N ARG A 184 29.83 -16.43 16.17
CA ARG A 184 29.12 -17.61 16.65
C ARG A 184 29.36 -18.76 15.66
N LYS A 185 30.18 -19.73 16.06
CA LYS A 185 30.28 -21.00 15.36
C LYS A 185 28.93 -21.69 15.51
N ILE A 186 28.29 -21.96 14.39
CA ILE A 186 27.11 -22.84 14.31
C ILE A 186 27.57 -24.21 14.82
N SER A 187 27.12 -24.58 16.02
CA SER A 187 27.39 -25.89 16.63
C SER A 187 26.25 -26.84 16.27
N MET A 188 26.48 -27.72 15.30
CA MET A 188 25.69 -28.92 15.09
C MET A 188 26.01 -29.96 16.19
N VAL A 189 24.95 -30.48 16.84
CA VAL A 189 24.81 -31.81 17.48
C VAL A 189 25.72 -32.11 18.70
N GLY A 190 25.27 -32.59 19.87
CA GLY A 190 23.97 -33.05 20.36
C GLY A 190 24.13 -33.70 21.75
N SER A 191 23.01 -34.21 22.28
CA SER A 191 22.83 -35.09 23.48
C SER A 191 22.32 -34.38 24.76
N GLN A 192 21.18 -34.71 25.40
CA GLN A 192 20.12 -35.71 25.17
C GLN A 192 18.77 -35.31 25.84
N LEU A 193 17.68 -35.71 25.17
CA LEU A 193 16.39 -36.23 25.67
C LEU A 193 15.52 -35.39 26.64
N GLN A 194 14.41 -34.82 26.14
CA GLN A 194 13.05 -35.40 26.21
C GLN A 194 12.04 -34.34 25.73
N GLN A 195 11.63 -34.44 24.46
CA GLN A 195 10.73 -33.47 23.83
C GLN A 195 9.31 -34.04 23.85
N GLN A 196 8.50 -33.59 24.80
CA GLN A 196 7.06 -33.80 24.84
C GLN A 196 6.38 -32.50 24.40
N ALA A 197 5.66 -32.62 23.29
CA ALA A 197 4.68 -31.73 22.66
C ALA A 197 4.40 -30.35 23.32
N ASP A 198 4.52 -29.27 22.53
CA ASP A 198 3.35 -28.47 22.14
C ASP A 198 3.69 -27.50 20.99
N PHE A 199 3.17 -27.75 19.78
CA PHE A 199 3.16 -26.79 18.67
C PHE A 199 1.72 -26.70 18.14
N SER A 200 1.08 -25.57 18.39
CA SER A 200 -0.08 -25.06 17.64
C SER A 200 0.44 -23.96 16.69
N HIS A 201 0.02 -23.76 15.44
CA HIS A 201 -0.97 -24.40 14.57
C HIS A 201 -0.68 -23.90 13.14
N VAL A 202 -0.53 -24.79 12.15
CA VAL A 202 -0.77 -24.51 10.71
C VAL A 202 -1.51 -25.73 10.13
N PRO A 203 -2.51 -25.57 9.25
CA PRO A 203 -3.45 -26.63 8.89
C PRO A 203 -2.79 -27.72 8.02
N ARG A 204 -2.92 -28.98 8.44
CA ARG A 204 -2.62 -30.15 7.60
C ARG A 204 -3.89 -30.59 6.89
N GLU A 205 -3.94 -30.46 5.57
CA GLU A 205 -4.80 -31.33 4.76
C GLU A 205 -4.29 -32.78 4.88
N PRO A 206 -5.17 -33.78 5.14
CA PRO A 206 -4.73 -35.14 5.27
C PRO A 206 -4.44 -35.75 3.88
N MET A 207 -3.16 -36.00 3.58
CA MET A 207 -2.76 -36.95 2.54
C MET A 207 -3.32 -38.33 2.92
N ARG A 208 -4.19 -38.89 2.05
CA ARG A 208 -4.63 -40.28 2.14
C ARG A 208 -3.46 -41.20 1.75
N ILE A 209 -2.93 -41.93 2.73
CA ILE A 209 -2.06 -43.08 2.46
C ILE A 209 -2.95 -44.17 1.88
N ASN A 210 -2.76 -44.47 0.59
CA ASN A 210 -3.44 -45.57 -0.07
C ASN A 210 -2.70 -46.86 0.31
N GLN A 211 -3.42 -47.91 0.70
CA GLN A 211 -2.84 -49.16 1.22
C GLN A 211 -2.12 -50.02 0.17
N ASN A 212 -1.84 -49.48 -1.02
CA ASN A 212 -1.24 -50.19 -2.14
C ASN A 212 0.24 -49.84 -2.39
N ASP A 213 0.85 -48.97 -1.58
CA ASP A 213 2.24 -48.53 -1.75
C ASP A 213 3.27 -49.39 -0.97
N VAL A 214 2.98 -50.70 -0.80
CA VAL A 214 3.97 -51.65 -0.28
C VAL A 214 4.74 -52.23 -1.45
N VAL A 215 5.96 -51.75 -1.65
CA VAL A 215 6.88 -52.26 -2.68
C VAL A 215 7.41 -53.63 -2.24
N ASN A 216 7.16 -54.67 -3.04
CA ASN A 216 7.69 -56.00 -2.79
C ASN A 216 9.22 -56.01 -3.06
N PRO A 217 10.06 -56.39 -2.09
CA PRO A 217 11.52 -56.41 -2.27
C PRO A 217 12.01 -57.38 -3.37
N ASP A 218 11.23 -58.39 -3.75
CA ASP A 218 11.61 -59.37 -4.78
C ASP A 218 11.16 -58.99 -6.21
N ASP A 219 10.30 -57.97 -6.38
CA ASP A 219 9.93 -57.40 -7.69
C ASP A 219 9.71 -55.88 -7.58
N PRO A 220 10.80 -55.08 -7.51
CA PRO A 220 10.72 -53.64 -7.29
C PRO A 220 10.12 -52.87 -8.47
N HIS A 221 9.92 -53.53 -9.63
CA HIS A 221 9.41 -52.90 -10.85
C HIS A 221 8.02 -53.39 -11.25
N ALA A 222 7.40 -54.30 -10.49
CA ALA A 222 6.04 -54.81 -10.67
C ALA A 222 5.73 -55.22 -12.12
N MET A 223 6.68 -55.86 -12.80
CA MET A 223 6.54 -56.16 -14.24
C MET A 223 5.63 -57.35 -14.52
N MET A 224 5.21 -58.10 -13.48
CA MET A 224 4.36 -59.29 -13.62
C MET A 224 2.87 -59.04 -13.35
N ASP A 225 2.48 -57.88 -12.82
CA ASP A 225 1.08 -57.55 -12.53
C ASP A 225 0.40 -56.79 -13.69
N ALA A 226 0.38 -57.41 -14.86
CA ALA A 226 -0.44 -56.95 -15.97
C ALA A 226 -1.89 -57.41 -15.79
N ARG A 227 -2.65 -56.78 -14.87
CA ARG A 227 -4.13 -56.64 -14.90
C ARG A 227 -4.63 -56.09 -13.57
N ARG A 228 -4.95 -54.79 -13.55
CA ARG A 228 -6.15 -54.19 -12.92
C ARG A 228 -6.00 -52.68 -13.06
N TYR A 229 -6.82 -52.07 -13.90
CA TYR A 229 -7.60 -50.84 -13.66
C TYR A 229 -8.18 -50.36 -15.00
N PRO A 230 -9.50 -50.41 -15.20
CA PRO A 230 -10.15 -49.82 -16.37
C PRO A 230 -10.12 -48.28 -16.25
N SER A 231 -9.85 -47.59 -17.36
CA SER A 231 -9.79 -46.12 -17.43
C SER A 231 -11.14 -45.48 -17.07
N PRO A 232 -11.19 -44.44 -16.21
CA PRO A 232 -12.44 -43.71 -15.97
C PRO A 232 -12.71 -42.74 -17.11
N ARG A 233 -13.69 -43.07 -17.95
CA ARG A 233 -14.38 -42.14 -18.85
C ARG A 233 -15.43 -41.38 -18.03
N PHE A 234 -15.39 -40.06 -18.03
CA PHE A 234 -16.53 -39.24 -17.62
C PHE A 234 -16.82 -38.16 -18.67
N TYR A 235 -18.11 -38.03 -18.91
CA TYR A 235 -18.78 -37.40 -20.05
C TYR A 235 -19.23 -36.00 -19.62
N ILE A 236 -19.07 -35.01 -20.50
CA ILE A 236 -19.64 -33.67 -20.34
C ILE A 236 -21.10 -33.75 -20.77
N THR A 237 -22.04 -33.55 -19.83
CA THR A 237 -23.44 -33.26 -20.15
C THR A 237 -23.65 -31.75 -20.21
N ARG A 238 -24.39 -31.33 -21.23
CA ARG A 238 -24.73 -29.96 -21.58
C ARG A 238 -25.98 -29.49 -20.85
#